data_AF-A0A0L7M580-F1
#
_entry.id   AF-A0A0L7M580-F1
#
_cell.length_a   1.000
_cell.length_b   1.000
_cell.length_c   1.000
_cell.angle_alpha   90.00
_cell.angle_beta   90.00
_cell.angle_gamma   90.00
#
_symmetry.space_group_name_H-M   'P 1'
#
loop_
_entity.id
_entity.type
_entity.pdbx_description
1 polymer ?
#
loop_
_entity_poly.entity_id
_entity_poly.type
_entity_poly.pdbx_seq_one_letter_code
_entity_poly.pdbx_strand_id
1 'polypeptide(L)'
;LTNLVLNTSNYNKKEEKGSFEELNVSIEIIRALKRINIYYPSVIQYMIMKKLICKDKKEKKRNCIIQSRNGTGKSMSICIIIINQIFCKMKKKKETEQNNKNKKEEIGKIDYSKYVSDHISQSISDNENIFFGFLFFYGLILEPTRELCQQVYDNIKKITNILRNEDDEDIYDNKNGLDVYNNICTNRCEKKYVNYYKIKSLILYGGTDIFESIKTLFYNFPHIIISTPGRLKHVLNILNKVKIEINKEDK
;
A
#
# COMPACT_ATOMS: atom_id res chain seq x y z
N LEU A 1 -11.94 -9.11 -20.68
CA LEU A 1 -11.69 -8.16 -19.57
C LEU A 1 -12.63 -6.97 -19.74
N THR A 2 -13.38 -6.58 -18.71
CA THR A 2 -14.25 -5.39 -18.76
C THR A 2 -13.41 -4.16 -18.43
N ASN A 3 -13.11 -3.33 -19.44
CA ASN A 3 -12.40 -2.06 -19.25
C ASN A 3 -13.42 -0.96 -18.97
N LEU A 4 -13.20 -0.18 -17.91
CA LEU A 4 -14.00 1.02 -17.64
C LEU A 4 -13.20 2.26 -18.04
N VAL A 5 -13.77 3.09 -18.91
CA VAL A 5 -13.23 4.40 -19.28
C VAL A 5 -13.93 5.46 -18.44
N LEU A 6 -13.17 6.18 -17.63
CA LEU A 6 -13.65 7.35 -16.87
C LEU A 6 -13.26 8.63 -17.61
N ASN A 7 -14.27 9.41 -18.02
CA ASN A 7 -14.08 10.69 -18.69
C ASN A 7 -14.67 11.83 -17.84
N THR A 8 -13.83 12.83 -17.53
CA THR A 8 -14.22 14.02 -16.78
C THR A 8 -15.23 14.92 -17.49
N SER A 9 -15.41 14.82 -18.81
CA SER A 9 -16.33 15.69 -19.56
C SER A 9 -17.81 15.42 -19.29
N ASN A 10 -18.15 14.22 -18.81
CA ASN A 10 -19.55 13.80 -18.61
C ASN A 10 -20.01 13.99 -17.15
N TYR A 11 -19.18 14.60 -16.30
CA TYR A 11 -19.45 14.74 -14.88
C TYR A 11 -20.09 16.10 -14.60
N ASN A 12 -21.35 16.09 -14.16
CA ASN A 12 -22.07 17.29 -13.77
C ASN A 12 -21.43 17.90 -12.51
N LYS A 13 -21.09 19.19 -12.57
CA LYS A 13 -20.50 19.99 -11.47
C LYS A 13 -21.35 20.06 -10.18
N LYS A 14 -22.51 19.41 -10.13
CA LYS A 14 -23.44 19.42 -8.98
C LYS A 14 -23.26 18.25 -8.01
N GLU A 15 -22.35 17.29 -8.27
CA GLU A 15 -22.17 16.14 -7.37
C GLU A 15 -21.31 16.46 -6.14
N GLU A 16 -21.81 16.00 -5.00
CA GLU A 16 -21.38 16.23 -3.61
C GLU A 16 -19.88 16.00 -3.38
N LYS A 17 -19.29 16.83 -2.50
CA LYS A 17 -17.92 16.65 -1.99
C LYS A 17 -17.86 15.39 -1.13
N GLY A 18 -17.62 14.23 -1.74
CA GLY A 18 -17.46 12.98 -1.00
C GLY A 18 -16.16 12.94 -0.17
N SER A 19 -16.16 12.15 0.89
CA SER A 19 -15.04 12.00 1.84
C SER A 19 -14.12 10.81 1.52
N PHE A 20 -12.94 10.75 2.16
CA PHE A 20 -12.07 9.56 2.03
C PHE A 20 -12.61 8.36 2.82
N GLU A 21 -13.36 8.63 3.89
CA GLU A 21 -14.03 7.68 4.74
C GLU A 21 -15.07 6.87 3.93
N GLU A 22 -15.92 7.54 3.15
CA GLU A 22 -16.88 6.91 2.22
C GLU A 22 -16.22 6.01 1.18
N LEU A 23 -14.97 6.31 0.83
CA LEU A 23 -14.18 5.56 -0.15
C LEU A 23 -13.49 4.33 0.44
N ASN A 24 -13.75 3.99 1.72
CA ASN A 24 -13.09 2.92 2.46
C ASN A 24 -11.55 3.06 2.50
N VAL A 25 -11.07 4.30 2.63
CA VAL A 25 -9.66 4.56 2.91
C VAL A 25 -9.41 4.36 4.40
N SER A 26 -8.32 3.69 4.77
CA SER A 26 -7.99 3.45 6.18
C SER A 26 -7.76 4.76 6.93
N ILE A 27 -8.25 4.87 8.16
CA ILE A 27 -8.16 6.09 8.98
C ILE A 27 -6.72 6.58 9.15
N GLU A 28 -5.75 5.66 9.22
CA GLU A 28 -4.32 5.97 9.32
C GLU A 28 -3.81 6.68 8.05
N ILE A 29 -4.29 6.26 6.88
CA ILE A 29 -3.98 6.93 5.61
C ILE A 29 -4.68 8.30 5.55
N ILE A 30 -5.92 8.40 6.01
CA ILE A 30 -6.65 9.68 6.05
C ILE A 30 -5.93 10.69 6.94
N ARG A 31 -5.48 10.28 8.14
CA ARG A 31 -4.66 11.11 9.03
C ARG A 31 -3.37 11.57 8.35
N ALA A 32 -2.69 10.67 7.64
CA ALA A 32 -1.49 11.01 6.87
C ALA A 32 -1.76 12.01 5.74
N LEU A 33 -2.91 11.90 5.06
CA LEU A 33 -3.33 12.85 4.02
C LEU A 33 -3.63 14.24 4.61
N LYS A 34 -4.33 14.30 5.75
CA LYS A 34 -4.59 15.57 6.45
C LYS A 34 -3.30 16.28 6.85
N ARG A 35 -2.30 15.53 7.37
CA ARG A 35 -0.97 16.06 7.71
C ARG A 35 -0.18 16.62 6.51
N ILE A 36 -0.53 16.25 5.28
CA ILE A 36 0.03 16.85 4.05
C ILE A 36 -0.96 17.80 3.36
N ASN A 37 -1.93 18.34 4.10
CA ASN A 37 -2.94 19.30 3.64
C ASN A 37 -3.89 18.77 2.56
N ILE A 38 -4.16 17.46 2.54
CA ILE A 38 -5.17 16.84 1.68
C ILE A 38 -6.34 16.38 2.56
N TYR A 39 -7.37 17.22 2.63
CA TYR A 39 -8.54 17.00 3.48
C TYR A 39 -9.65 16.21 2.77
N TYR A 40 -9.84 16.46 1.47
CA TYR A 40 -10.90 15.86 0.66
C TYR A 40 -10.34 15.41 -0.69
N PRO A 41 -10.88 14.33 -1.28
CA PRO A 41 -10.53 13.96 -2.64
C PRO A 41 -11.03 15.02 -3.64
N SER A 42 -10.22 15.33 -4.65
CA SER A 42 -10.72 16.02 -5.84
C SER A 42 -11.77 15.16 -6.56
N VAL A 43 -12.59 15.76 -7.43
CA VAL A 43 -13.63 15.03 -8.19
C VAL A 43 -13.06 13.81 -8.90
N ILE A 44 -11.90 13.96 -9.58
CA ILE A 44 -11.27 12.83 -10.27
C ILE A 44 -10.69 11.81 -9.29
N GLN A 45 -10.15 12.24 -8.14
CA GLN A 45 -9.69 11.32 -7.10
C GLN A 45 -10.84 10.48 -6.58
N TYR A 46 -11.96 11.11 -6.23
CA TYR A 46 -13.16 10.45 -5.74
C TYR A 46 -13.67 9.43 -6.76
N MET A 47 -13.82 9.81 -8.04
CA MET A 47 -14.25 8.89 -9.09
C MET A 47 -13.33 7.66 -9.23
N ILE A 48 -12.01 7.87 -9.28
CA ILE A 48 -11.02 6.80 -9.42
C ILE A 48 -11.10 5.87 -8.20
N MET A 49 -11.11 6.44 -7.00
CA MET A 49 -11.07 5.69 -5.74
C MET A 49 -12.38 4.95 -5.48
N LYS A 50 -13.52 5.55 -5.81
CA LYS A 50 -14.84 4.89 -5.73
C LYS A 50 -14.88 3.65 -6.61
N LYS A 51 -14.18 3.66 -7.75
CA LYS A 51 -14.12 2.48 -8.63
C LYS A 51 -13.10 1.43 -8.22
N LEU A 52 -11.96 1.86 -7.66
CA LEU A 52 -10.82 0.97 -7.40
C LEU A 52 -10.72 0.46 -5.96
N ILE A 53 -11.20 1.23 -4.98
CA ILE A 53 -11.18 0.91 -3.55
C ILE A 53 -12.56 0.50 -3.06
N CYS A 54 -13.57 1.35 -3.28
CA CYS A 54 -14.93 1.11 -2.79
C CYS A 54 -15.57 -0.03 -3.62
N LYS A 55 -15.42 -1.26 -3.14
CA LYS A 55 -16.00 -2.44 -3.76
C LYS A 55 -16.98 -3.10 -2.84
N ASP A 56 -18.14 -3.44 -3.40
CA ASP A 56 -18.91 -4.57 -2.92
C ASP A 56 -18.07 -5.85 -3.03
N LYS A 57 -18.12 -6.70 -2.00
CA LYS A 57 -17.36 -7.97 -1.92
C LYS A 57 -17.61 -8.91 -3.12
N LYS A 58 -18.63 -8.66 -3.94
CA LYS A 58 -19.03 -9.45 -5.10
C LYS A 58 -18.43 -8.99 -6.45
N GLU A 59 -17.85 -7.78 -6.55
CA GLU A 59 -17.32 -7.31 -7.84
C GLU A 59 -15.87 -7.76 -8.12
N LYS A 60 -15.65 -8.36 -9.31
CA LYS A 60 -14.30 -8.72 -9.81
C LYS A 60 -13.39 -7.50 -9.95
N LYS A 61 -12.07 -7.69 -9.77
CA LYS A 61 -11.05 -6.66 -10.08
C LYS A 61 -11.20 -6.22 -11.54
N ARG A 62 -11.28 -4.90 -11.77
CA ARG A 62 -11.42 -4.29 -13.10
C ARG A 62 -10.17 -3.51 -13.46
N ASN A 63 -9.83 -3.52 -14.74
CA ASN A 63 -8.90 -2.58 -15.30
C ASN A 63 -9.61 -1.23 -15.50
N CYS A 64 -8.91 -0.14 -15.25
CA CYS A 64 -9.45 1.20 -15.37
C CYS A 64 -8.58 2.04 -16.29
N ILE A 65 -9.22 2.73 -17.22
CA ILE A 65 -8.62 3.75 -18.07
C ILE A 65 -9.21 5.08 -17.62
N ILE A 66 -8.33 6.04 -17.31
CA ILE A 66 -8.72 7.33 -16.74
C ILE A 66 -8.25 8.41 -17.71
N GLN A 67 -9.18 9.24 -18.17
CA GLN A 67 -8.88 10.42 -18.98
C GLN A 67 -9.23 11.67 -18.20
N SER A 68 -8.22 12.51 -17.93
CA SER A 68 -8.42 13.83 -17.33
C SER A 68 -7.25 14.75 -17.66
N ARG A 69 -7.41 16.06 -17.40
CA ARG A 69 -6.33 17.06 -17.57
C ARG A 69 -5.22 16.90 -16.52
N ASN A 70 -4.04 17.46 -16.80
CA ASN A 70 -2.93 17.54 -15.83
C ASN A 70 -3.35 18.40 -14.62
N GLY A 71 -2.70 18.18 -13.47
CA GLY A 71 -3.01 18.91 -12.23
C GLY A 71 -4.33 18.54 -11.54
N THR A 72 -5.12 17.61 -12.09
CA THR A 72 -6.41 17.21 -11.49
C THR A 72 -6.29 16.25 -10.29
N GLY A 73 -5.10 15.71 -10.04
CA GLY A 73 -4.82 14.83 -8.90
C GLY A 73 -4.74 13.34 -9.21
N LYS A 74 -4.72 12.93 -10.50
CA LYS A 74 -4.63 11.53 -10.95
C LYS A 74 -3.49 10.74 -10.29
N SER A 75 -2.26 11.26 -10.34
CA SER A 75 -1.08 10.57 -9.82
C SER A 75 -1.17 10.37 -8.31
N MET A 76 -1.73 11.36 -7.60
CA MET A 76 -1.98 11.25 -6.17
C MET A 76 -3.05 10.20 -5.86
N SER A 77 -4.09 10.06 -6.70
CA SER A 77 -5.05 8.95 -6.58
C SER A 77 -4.35 7.60 -6.59
N ILE A 78 -3.43 7.38 -7.54
CA ILE A 78 -2.66 6.13 -7.65
C ILE A 78 -1.80 5.89 -6.40
N CYS A 79 -1.13 6.94 -5.90
CA CYS A 79 -0.35 6.87 -4.66
C CYS A 79 -1.23 6.43 -3.48
N ILE A 80 -2.37 7.10 -3.27
CA ILE A 80 -3.30 6.81 -2.17
C ILE A 80 -3.83 5.38 -2.28
N ILE A 81 -4.26 4.95 -3.48
CA ILE A 81 -4.81 3.62 -3.71
C ILE A 81 -3.80 2.53 -3.37
N ILE A 82 -2.58 2.63 -3.92
CA ILE A 82 -1.55 1.61 -3.72
C ILE A 82 -1.16 1.54 -2.25
N ILE A 83 -0.93 2.69 -1.61
CA ILE A 83 -0.58 2.75 -0.19
C ILE A 83 -1.70 2.17 0.67
N ASN A 84 -2.97 2.57 0.47
CA ASN A 84 -4.09 2.05 1.24
C ASN A 84 -4.25 0.53 1.07
N GLN A 85 -4.03 0.01 -0.13
CA GLN A 85 -4.10 -1.42 -0.39
C GLN A 85 -2.98 -2.21 0.31
N ILE A 86 -1.73 -1.72 0.22
CA ILE A 86 -0.59 -2.33 0.92
C ILE A 86 -0.85 -2.30 2.43
N PHE A 87 -1.21 -1.13 2.95
CA PHE A 87 -1.50 -0.92 4.36
C PHE A 87 -2.57 -1.89 4.88
N CYS A 88 -3.72 -1.95 4.20
CA CYS A 88 -4.81 -2.89 4.52
C CYS A 88 -4.33 -4.35 4.53
N LYS A 89 -3.48 -4.75 3.57
CA LYS A 89 -2.95 -6.13 3.54
C LYS A 89 -2.00 -6.39 4.70
N MET A 90 -1.08 -5.47 4.99
CA MET A 90 -0.16 -5.62 6.11
C MET A 90 -0.93 -5.69 7.44
N LYS A 91 -2.00 -4.90 7.59
CA LYS A 91 -2.89 -4.92 8.76
C LYS A 91 -3.57 -6.25 8.98
N LYS A 92 -4.22 -6.79 7.94
CA LYS A 92 -4.82 -8.13 7.99
C LYS A 92 -3.81 -9.22 8.32
N LYS A 93 -2.58 -9.12 7.81
CA LYS A 93 -1.52 -10.11 8.09
C LYS A 93 -1.16 -10.12 9.57
N LYS A 94 -0.91 -8.95 10.18
CA LYS A 94 -0.61 -8.83 11.61
C LYS A 94 -1.76 -9.33 12.49
N GLU A 95 -3.00 -8.97 12.15
CA GLU A 95 -4.19 -9.45 12.87
C GLU A 95 -4.28 -10.98 12.82
N THR A 96 -3.97 -11.60 11.67
CA THR A 96 -3.97 -13.06 11.51
C THR A 96 -2.83 -13.73 12.30
N GLU A 97 -1.62 -13.16 12.26
CA GLU A 97 -0.47 -13.64 13.04
C GLU A 97 -0.73 -13.58 14.55
N GLN A 98 -1.32 -12.48 15.03
CA GLN A 98 -1.69 -12.29 16.43
C GLN A 98 -2.75 -13.31 16.87
N ASN A 99 -3.79 -13.52 16.06
CA ASN A 99 -4.84 -14.51 16.34
C ASN A 99 -4.28 -15.94 16.38
N ASN A 100 -3.35 -16.27 15.48
CA ASN A 100 -2.68 -17.57 15.47
C ASN A 100 -1.77 -17.77 16.70
N LYS A 101 -1.08 -16.72 17.14
CA LYS A 101 -0.25 -16.76 18.35
C LYS A 101 -1.11 -16.97 19.60
N ASN A 102 -2.19 -16.22 19.75
CA ASN A 102 -3.13 -16.37 20.87
C ASN A 102 -3.74 -17.78 20.90
N LYS A 103 -4.10 -18.33 19.73
CA LYS A 103 -4.64 -19.70 19.62
C LYS A 103 -3.61 -20.79 19.96
N LYS A 104 -2.33 -20.60 19.62
CA LYS A 104 -1.23 -21.50 20.02
C LYS A 104 -0.95 -21.43 21.52
N GLU A 105 -1.04 -20.24 22.12
CA GLU A 105 -0.89 -20.05 23.57
C GLU A 105 -2.06 -20.65 24.37
N GLU A 106 -3.28 -20.65 23.82
CA GLU A 106 -4.43 -21.36 24.40
C GLU A 106 -4.31 -22.89 24.29
N ILE A 107 -3.80 -23.40 23.16
CA ILE A 107 -3.58 -24.85 22.96
C ILE A 107 -2.39 -25.36 23.80
N GLY A 108 -1.38 -24.52 24.06
CA GLY A 108 -0.25 -24.84 24.95
C GLY A 108 -0.61 -25.02 26.42
N LYS A 109 -1.88 -24.80 26.82
CA LYS A 109 -2.42 -25.17 28.14
C LYS A 109 -3.02 -26.58 28.19
N ILE A 110 -3.10 -27.28 27.05
CA ILE A 110 -3.49 -28.70 27.01
C ILE A 110 -2.23 -29.51 26.73
N ASP A 111 -1.80 -30.23 27.76
CA ASP A 111 -0.57 -31.02 27.84
C ASP A 111 -0.46 -32.01 26.66
N TYR A 112 0.43 -31.74 25.70
CA TYR A 112 0.63 -32.54 24.49
C TYR A 112 2.09 -33.01 24.36
N SER A 113 2.71 -33.38 25.49
CA SER A 113 4.07 -33.92 25.54
C SER A 113 4.26 -35.29 24.88
N LYS A 114 3.35 -35.77 24.00
CA LYS A 114 3.43 -37.16 23.53
C LYS A 114 3.04 -37.50 22.09
N TYR A 115 2.66 -36.57 21.21
CA TYR A 115 2.05 -36.98 19.93
C TYR A 115 2.53 -36.33 18.60
N VAL A 116 3.45 -35.36 18.57
CA VAL A 116 3.65 -34.57 17.32
C VAL A 116 5.14 -34.30 16.95
N SER A 117 6.05 -35.25 17.20
CA SER A 117 7.47 -35.04 16.87
C SER A 117 7.78 -35.08 15.36
N ASP A 118 7.13 -35.94 14.56
CA ASP A 118 7.79 -36.39 13.32
C ASP A 118 7.12 -35.99 12.00
N HIS A 119 5.95 -35.36 11.99
CA HIS A 119 5.22 -35.10 10.73
C HIS A 119 4.93 -33.62 10.37
N ILE A 120 5.24 -32.67 11.24
CA ILE A 120 4.95 -31.24 10.99
C ILE A 120 6.18 -30.46 10.47
N SER A 121 7.39 -30.98 10.68
CA SER A 121 8.66 -30.27 10.45
C SER A 121 8.97 -30.01 8.98
N GLN A 122 8.49 -30.85 8.05
CA GLN A 122 8.87 -30.77 6.64
C GLN A 122 7.90 -29.96 5.76
N SER A 123 6.62 -29.82 6.12
CA SER A 123 5.64 -29.12 5.26
C SER A 123 5.52 -27.61 5.52
N ILE A 124 6.04 -27.13 6.66
CA ILE A 124 5.95 -25.73 7.08
C ILE A 124 7.12 -24.89 6.54
N SER A 125 8.32 -25.48 6.38
CA SER A 125 9.55 -24.80 5.93
C SER A 125 9.44 -24.17 4.54
N ASP A 126 8.94 -24.94 3.57
CA ASP A 126 9.03 -24.54 2.15
C ASP A 126 7.95 -23.54 1.77
N ASN A 127 6.78 -23.62 2.40
CA ASN A 127 5.69 -22.68 2.19
C ASN A 127 5.96 -21.30 2.82
N GLU A 128 6.60 -21.22 3.99
CA GLU A 128 6.92 -19.92 4.59
C GLU A 128 7.91 -19.13 3.73
N ASN A 129 8.97 -19.78 3.22
CA ASN A 129 9.97 -19.13 2.36
C ASN A 129 9.39 -18.64 1.01
N ILE A 130 8.50 -19.44 0.40
CA ILE A 130 7.76 -19.03 -0.80
C ILE A 130 6.81 -17.86 -0.49
N PHE A 131 6.15 -17.86 0.67
CA PHE A 131 5.21 -16.80 1.08
C PHE A 131 5.90 -15.49 1.47
N PHE A 132 7.12 -15.55 2.04
CA PHE A 132 7.93 -14.38 2.36
C PHE A 132 8.32 -13.60 1.09
N GLY A 133 8.67 -14.28 0.00
CA GLY A 133 9.02 -13.64 -1.28
C GLY A 133 7.87 -12.85 -1.93
N PHE A 134 6.63 -13.33 -1.80
CA PHE A 134 5.44 -12.67 -2.39
C PHE A 134 4.98 -11.41 -1.66
N LEU A 135 5.48 -11.15 -0.44
CA LEU A 135 5.07 -9.99 0.36
C LEU A 135 5.80 -8.70 -0.02
N PHE A 136 6.94 -8.82 -0.73
CA PHE A 136 7.83 -7.70 -0.98
C PHE A 136 7.55 -6.92 -2.25
N PHE A 137 6.90 -7.47 -3.27
CA PHE A 137 6.55 -6.73 -4.50
C PHE A 137 5.05 -6.62 -4.67
N TYR A 138 4.49 -5.48 -4.28
CA TYR A 138 3.04 -5.25 -4.32
C TYR A 138 2.61 -4.45 -5.56
N GLY A 139 3.34 -3.40 -5.89
CA GLY A 139 2.93 -2.43 -6.91
C GLY A 139 4.07 -2.02 -7.82
N LEU A 140 3.76 -1.90 -9.11
CA LEU A 140 4.61 -1.28 -10.12
C LEU A 140 3.89 -0.06 -10.68
N ILE A 141 4.56 1.10 -10.67
CA ILE A 141 4.11 2.33 -11.32
C ILE A 141 5.08 2.65 -12.44
N LEU A 142 4.56 2.78 -13.66
CA LEU A 142 5.36 3.16 -14.82
C LEU A 142 5.07 4.62 -15.16
N GLU A 143 6.13 5.43 -15.19
CA GLU A 143 6.07 6.84 -15.57
C GLU A 143 7.01 7.08 -16.76
N PRO A 144 6.66 7.98 -17.70
CA PRO A 144 7.42 8.13 -18.94
C PRO A 144 8.76 8.86 -18.75
N THR A 145 8.88 9.72 -17.72
CA THR A 145 10.09 10.53 -17.47
C THR A 145 10.62 10.37 -16.05
N ARG A 146 11.89 10.76 -15.85
CA ARG A 146 12.56 10.69 -14.54
C ARG A 146 11.88 11.59 -13.51
N GLU A 147 11.49 12.79 -13.96
CA GLU A 147 10.89 13.83 -13.14
C GLU A 147 9.53 13.37 -12.61
N LEU A 148 8.73 12.70 -13.45
CA LEU A 148 7.45 12.13 -13.04
C LEU A 148 7.64 10.95 -12.07
N CYS A 149 8.62 10.06 -12.33
CA CYS A 149 8.96 9.02 -11.35
C CYS A 149 9.30 9.63 -9.99
N GLN A 150 10.12 10.69 -9.96
CA GLN A 150 10.55 11.35 -8.73
C GLN A 150 9.36 11.98 -7.99
N GLN A 151 8.47 12.68 -8.70
CA GLN A 151 7.26 13.26 -8.11
C GLN A 151 6.36 12.21 -7.46
N VAL A 152 6.14 11.07 -8.13
CA VAL A 152 5.35 9.96 -7.57
C VAL A 152 6.03 9.37 -6.34
N TYR A 153 7.34 9.15 -6.41
CA TYR A 153 8.12 8.63 -5.30
C TYR A 153 8.08 9.55 -4.07
N ASP A 154 8.22 10.86 -4.27
CA ASP A 154 8.16 11.85 -3.19
C ASP A 154 6.78 11.90 -2.54
N ASN A 155 5.70 11.81 -3.33
CA ASN A 155 4.34 11.74 -2.81
C ASN A 155 4.11 10.46 -1.97
N ILE A 156 4.62 9.32 -2.43
CA ILE A 156 4.57 8.07 -1.65
C ILE A 156 5.37 8.20 -0.36
N LYS A 157 6.59 8.77 -0.42
CA LYS A 157 7.45 9.01 0.74
C LYS A 157 6.78 9.92 1.77
N LYS A 158 6.13 11.01 1.35
CA LYS A 158 5.41 11.92 2.24
C LYS A 158 4.38 11.18 3.08
N ILE A 159 3.49 10.42 2.44
CA ILE A 159 2.46 9.65 3.13
C ILE A 159 3.09 8.57 4.03
N THR A 160 4.04 7.79 3.49
CA THR A 160 4.62 6.64 4.21
C THR A 160 5.54 7.02 5.36
N ASN A 161 6.20 8.19 5.32
CA ASN A 161 6.97 8.69 6.45
C ASN A 161 6.06 9.06 7.63
N ILE A 162 4.89 9.65 7.35
CA ILE A 162 3.92 9.97 8.40
C ILE A 162 3.37 8.70 9.04
N LEU A 163 3.16 7.64 8.25
CA LEU A 163 2.76 6.32 8.79
C LEU A 163 3.86 5.64 9.63
N ARG A 164 5.11 6.15 9.60
CA ARG A 164 6.24 5.62 10.39
C ARG A 164 6.49 6.40 11.68
N ASN A 165 6.15 7.70 11.70
CA ASN A 165 6.48 8.61 12.80
C ASN A 165 5.25 8.78 13.71
N GLU A 166 5.28 8.15 14.89
CA GLU A 166 4.25 8.25 15.93
C GLU A 166 4.63 9.18 17.10
N ASP A 167 5.66 10.02 16.95
CA ASP A 167 6.14 10.90 18.03
C ASP A 167 5.44 12.28 18.09
N ASP A 168 4.54 12.60 17.16
CA ASP A 168 3.82 13.87 17.24
C ASP A 168 2.59 13.72 18.16
N GLU A 169 2.72 14.27 19.36
CA GLU A 169 1.60 14.61 20.25
C GLU A 169 0.43 15.16 19.44
N ASP A 170 -0.76 14.64 19.72
CA ASP A 170 -2.00 15.11 19.12
C ASP A 170 -2.12 16.63 19.33
N ILE A 171 -1.93 17.41 18.26
CA ILE A 171 -2.45 18.78 18.20
C ILE A 171 -3.97 18.63 18.22
N TYR A 172 -4.53 18.66 19.42
CA TYR A 172 -5.92 19.03 19.62
C TYR A 172 -6.09 20.42 18.98
N ASP A 173 -6.88 20.46 17.90
CA ASP A 173 -7.48 21.69 17.38
C ASP A 173 -8.38 22.26 18.48
N ASN A 174 -7.76 23.03 19.38
CA ASN A 174 -8.45 23.91 20.28
C ASN A 174 -8.35 25.31 19.71
N LYS A 175 -9.23 25.63 18.74
CA LYS A 175 -9.94 26.92 18.63
C LYS A 175 -10.84 27.00 17.39
N ASN A 176 -12.13 27.16 17.71
CA ASN A 176 -13.16 27.91 16.98
C ASN A 176 -14.12 27.12 16.06
N GLY A 177 -15.20 26.65 16.69
CA GLY A 177 -16.51 27.28 16.50
C GLY A 177 -17.46 26.67 15.46
N LEU A 178 -18.50 26.03 16.00
CA LEU A 178 -19.80 25.78 15.37
C LEU A 178 -19.88 24.57 14.42
N ASP A 179 -20.16 23.40 14.99
CA ASP A 179 -21.20 22.48 14.50
C ASP A 179 -21.63 21.57 15.65
N VAL A 180 -22.58 22.09 16.43
CA VAL A 180 -23.31 21.40 17.48
C VAL A 180 -24.47 20.65 16.82
N TYR A 181 -24.39 19.32 16.72
CA TYR A 181 -25.47 18.36 17.04
C TYR A 181 -25.03 16.92 16.73
N ASN A 182 -24.60 16.20 17.77
CA ASN A 182 -25.08 14.85 18.12
C ASN A 182 -24.19 14.29 19.24
N ASN A 183 -24.60 14.57 20.48
CA ASN A 183 -24.11 13.91 21.67
C ASN A 183 -24.62 12.47 21.70
N ILE A 184 -23.79 11.52 21.26
CA ILE A 184 -23.74 10.20 21.89
C ILE A 184 -22.29 9.92 22.23
N CYS A 185 -22.01 10.05 23.52
CA CYS A 185 -20.80 9.66 24.19
C CYS A 185 -20.39 8.24 23.81
N THR A 186 -19.15 8.06 23.34
CA THR A 186 -18.30 7.00 23.90
C THR A 186 -16.91 7.59 24.10
N ASN A 187 -16.57 7.90 25.34
CA ASN A 187 -15.19 8.02 25.78
C ASN A 187 -14.54 6.64 25.68
N ARG A 188 -14.20 6.20 24.47
CA ARG A 188 -13.15 5.21 24.27
C ARG A 188 -11.86 5.99 24.27
N CYS A 189 -11.08 5.90 25.35
CA CYS A 189 -9.65 6.10 25.26
C CYS A 189 -9.17 5.18 24.12
N GLU A 190 -8.92 5.76 22.94
CA GLU A 190 -8.40 5.00 21.81
C GLU A 190 -7.03 4.49 22.25
N LYS A 191 -6.93 3.17 22.46
CA LYS A 191 -5.64 2.50 22.68
C LYS A 191 -4.67 3.04 21.63
N LYS A 192 -3.53 3.55 22.09
CA LYS A 192 -2.39 3.96 21.26
C LYS A 192 -1.91 2.71 20.51
N TYR A 193 -2.55 2.39 19.38
CA TYR A 193 -2.18 1.27 18.54
C TYR A 193 -0.89 1.66 17.83
N VAL A 194 0.24 1.21 18.37
CA VAL A 194 1.54 1.37 17.73
C VAL A 194 1.55 0.53 16.45
N ASN A 195 1.30 1.18 15.31
CA ASN A 195 0.99 0.50 14.06
C ASN A 195 2.10 0.69 13.05
N TYR A 196 3.26 0.07 13.31
CA TYR A 196 4.42 0.20 12.43
C TYR A 196 4.22 -0.59 11.12
N TYR A 197 3.61 0.02 10.10
CA TYR A 197 3.60 -0.50 8.73
C TYR A 197 4.62 0.25 7.88
N LYS A 198 5.83 -0.30 7.81
CA LYS A 198 6.90 0.27 6.97
C LYS A 198 6.69 -0.10 5.50
N ILE A 199 5.96 0.75 4.78
CA ILE A 199 5.85 0.67 3.33
C ILE A 199 7.14 1.24 2.73
N LYS A 200 7.78 0.45 1.88
CA LYS A 200 9.06 0.77 1.22
C LYS A 200 8.84 0.94 -0.27
N SER A 201 9.37 2.00 -0.85
CA SER A 201 9.37 2.24 -2.29
C SER A 201 10.80 2.29 -2.84
N LEU A 202 10.97 1.91 -4.10
CA LEU A 202 12.20 2.05 -4.87
C LEU A 202 11.88 2.74 -6.20
N ILE A 203 12.79 3.60 -6.64
CA ILE A 203 12.71 4.29 -7.92
C ILE A 203 13.77 3.76 -8.88
N LEU A 204 13.39 3.54 -10.14
CA LEU A 204 14.24 2.99 -11.20
C LEU A 204 14.12 3.86 -12.46
N TYR A 205 15.11 4.71 -12.72
CA TYR A 205 15.17 5.47 -13.98
C TYR A 205 16.60 5.61 -14.51
N GLY A 206 16.75 6.05 -15.77
CA GLY A 206 18.06 6.22 -16.41
C GLY A 206 18.90 7.35 -15.79
N GLY A 207 20.22 7.31 -15.98
CA GLY A 207 21.15 8.29 -15.36
C GLY A 207 21.45 8.00 -13.88
N THR A 208 21.15 6.79 -13.41
CA THR A 208 21.56 6.24 -12.11
C THR A 208 22.33 4.96 -12.32
N ASP A 209 23.16 4.57 -11.35
CA ASP A 209 23.89 3.30 -11.42
C ASP A 209 22.92 2.10 -11.33
N ILE A 210 23.06 1.19 -12.30
CA ILE A 210 22.25 -0.03 -12.41
C ILE A 210 22.59 -1.04 -11.32
N PHE A 211 23.86 -1.17 -10.96
CA PHE A 211 24.30 -2.12 -9.96
C PHE A 211 23.81 -1.71 -8.59
N GLU A 212 23.92 -0.42 -8.23
CA GLU A 212 23.33 0.11 -7.00
C GLU A 212 21.80 -0.03 -6.98
N SER A 213 21.13 0.12 -8.13
CA SER A 213 19.67 -0.11 -8.22
C SER A 213 19.29 -1.57 -7.90
N ILE A 214 20.01 -2.53 -8.49
CA ILE A 214 19.81 -3.97 -8.27
C ILE A 214 20.15 -4.34 -6.82
N LYS A 215 21.26 -3.85 -6.31
CA LYS A 215 21.69 -4.01 -4.93
C LYS A 215 20.61 -3.49 -3.95
N THR A 216 20.08 -2.30 -4.21
CA THR A 216 19.00 -1.70 -3.42
C THR A 216 17.71 -2.53 -3.50
N LEU A 217 17.39 -3.10 -4.65
CA LEU A 217 16.24 -4.01 -4.84
C LEU A 217 16.29 -5.18 -3.86
N PHE A 218 17.46 -5.84 -3.77
CA PHE A 218 17.67 -7.01 -2.91
C PHE A 218 17.87 -6.66 -1.43
N TYR A 219 18.51 -5.54 -1.10
CA TYR A 219 18.65 -5.15 0.31
C TYR A 219 17.37 -4.60 0.92
N ASN A 220 16.60 -3.81 0.15
CA ASN A 220 15.46 -3.10 0.71
C ASN A 220 14.16 -3.87 0.60
N PHE A 221 14.03 -4.82 -0.35
CA PHE A 221 12.79 -5.53 -0.65
C PHE A 221 11.57 -4.58 -0.75
N PRO A 222 11.53 -3.73 -1.79
CA PRO A 222 10.58 -2.64 -1.87
C PRO A 222 9.18 -3.08 -2.32
N HIS A 223 8.17 -2.76 -1.51
CA HIS A 223 6.74 -2.99 -1.79
C HIS A 223 6.26 -2.32 -3.09
N ILE A 224 6.82 -1.15 -3.42
CA ILE A 224 6.45 -0.37 -4.60
C ILE A 224 7.70 -0.10 -5.43
N ILE A 225 7.67 -0.44 -6.72
CA ILE A 225 8.62 0.06 -7.70
C ILE A 225 7.95 1.18 -8.49
N ILE A 226 8.65 2.32 -8.62
CA ILE A 226 8.32 3.37 -9.60
C ILE A 226 9.43 3.37 -10.64
N SER A 227 9.09 3.27 -11.93
CA SER A 227 10.13 3.13 -12.96
C SER A 227 9.77 3.80 -14.28
N THR A 228 10.81 4.19 -15.04
CA THR A 228 10.66 4.35 -16.49
C THR A 228 10.66 2.99 -17.19
N PRO A 229 9.91 2.80 -18.29
CA PRO A 229 9.84 1.50 -18.96
C PRO A 229 11.20 0.96 -19.42
N GLY A 230 12.03 1.83 -20.00
CA GLY A 230 13.36 1.45 -20.50
C GLY A 230 14.28 0.95 -19.38
N ARG A 231 14.27 1.62 -18.22
CA ARG A 231 15.10 1.21 -17.08
C ARG A 231 14.62 -0.10 -16.46
N LEU A 232 13.30 -0.28 -16.31
CA LEU A 232 12.74 -1.53 -15.81
C LEU A 232 13.17 -2.71 -16.68
N LYS A 233 13.03 -2.57 -18.01
CA LYS A 233 13.46 -3.60 -18.97
C LYS A 233 14.94 -3.94 -18.81
N HIS A 234 15.81 -2.92 -18.62
CA HIS A 234 17.23 -3.15 -18.42
C HIS A 234 17.53 -3.95 -17.15
N VAL A 235 16.90 -3.59 -16.01
CA VAL A 235 17.02 -4.34 -14.75
C VAL A 235 16.56 -5.79 -14.94
N LEU A 236 15.38 -6.01 -15.53
CA LEU A 236 14.83 -7.35 -15.76
C LEU A 236 15.72 -8.21 -16.65
N ASN A 237 16.33 -7.62 -17.68
CA ASN A 237 17.27 -8.33 -18.55
C ASN A 237 18.52 -8.81 -17.79
N ILE A 238 19.06 -7.99 -16.87
CA ILE A 238 20.20 -8.39 -16.04
C ILE A 238 19.80 -9.52 -15.10
N LEU A 239 18.68 -9.38 -14.40
CA LEU A 239 18.17 -10.41 -13.49
C LEU A 239 17.94 -11.76 -14.20
N ASN A 240 17.44 -11.72 -15.44
CA ASN A 240 17.25 -12.93 -16.25
C ASN A 240 18.59 -13.59 -16.62
N LYS A 241 19.64 -12.81 -16.92
CA LYS A 241 20.97 -13.35 -17.23
C LYS A 241 21.62 -14.00 -16.01
N VAL A 242 21.55 -13.34 -14.84
CA VAL A 242 22.07 -13.88 -13.57
C VAL A 242 21.38 -15.21 -13.22
N LYS A 243 20.06 -15.31 -13.42
CA LYS A 243 19.32 -16.56 -13.20
C LYS A 243 19.81 -17.70 -14.12
N ILE A 244 20.19 -17.39 -15.35
CA ILE A 244 20.71 -18.38 -16.31
C ILE A 244 22.10 -18.86 -15.88
N GLU A 245 22.94 -17.98 -15.32
CA GLU A 245 24.29 -18.34 -14.86
C GLU A 245 24.24 -19.29 -13.65
N ILE A 246 23.40 -19.00 -12.65
CA ILE A 246 23.23 -19.87 -11.47
C ILE A 246 22.80 -21.29 -11.90
N ASN A 247 21.83 -21.38 -12.80
CA ASN A 247 21.34 -22.68 -13.29
C ASN A 247 22.35 -23.45 -14.17
N LYS A 248 23.44 -22.82 -14.60
CA LYS A 248 24.51 -23.49 -15.35
C LYS A 248 25.58 -24.10 -14.44
N GLU A 249 25.74 -23.59 -13.22
CA GLU A 249 26.69 -24.13 -12.23
C GLU A 249 26.19 -25.41 -11.55
N ASP A 250 24.90 -25.74 -11.69
CA ASP A 250 24.25 -26.96 -11.18
C ASP A 250 24.25 -28.15 -12.18
N LYS A 251 25.13 -28.16 -13.20
CA LYS A 251 25.31 -29.27 -14.14
C LYS A 251 26.77 -29.67 -14.30
#